data_AF-A0A7D5N3W1-F1
#
_entry.id   AF-A0A7D5N3W1-F1
#
_cell.length_a   1.000
_cell.length_b   1.000
_cell.length_c   1.000
_cell.angle_alpha   90.00
_cell.angle_beta   90.00
_cell.angle_gamma   90.00
#
_symmetry.space_group_name_H-M   'P 1'
#
loop_
_entity.id
_entity.type
_entity.pdbx_description
1 polymer ?
#
loop_
_entity_poly.entity_id
_entity_poly.type
_entity_poly.pdbx_seq_one_letter_code
_entity_poly.pdbx_strand_id
1 'polypeptide(L)'
;MIIGNRVYYYTAGNNGGVNWNNTNQHFSIQNNFIRLDYPGNATNFGIYVQNGRNSAAGTNVINNNTIIKQTYSIYYGITINTGASSVTEIMNNLIVASFYGGGLITSTGNYDIHYNYVSNASFGGFTNDGTNVAPTNTTINTANGLITNALSNTINGGTPDSAYSDINLTRNDAGCYGGSYTQDNFFPITGNDWARVILVTAPRRVMVNGTINVKAIGYDK
;
A
#
# COMPACT_ATOMS: atom_id res chain seq x y z
N MET A 1 8.73 8.45 -5.12
CA MET A 1 7.44 8.24 -4.42
C MET A 1 6.43 7.71 -5.43
N ILE A 2 5.56 6.79 -5.02
CA ILE A 2 4.47 6.22 -5.82
C ILE A 2 3.23 6.28 -4.93
N ILE A 3 2.40 7.32 -5.06
CA ILE A 3 1.27 7.58 -4.15
C ILE A 3 -0.02 7.77 -4.94
N GLY A 4 -1.10 7.13 -4.48
CA GLY A 4 -2.45 7.42 -4.98
C GLY A 4 -2.69 6.98 -6.42
N ASN A 5 -1.96 5.98 -6.94
CA ASN A 5 -2.10 5.55 -8.33
C ASN A 5 -3.09 4.39 -8.48
N ARG A 6 -3.74 4.29 -9.64
CA ARG A 6 -4.40 3.05 -10.09
C ARG A 6 -3.53 2.39 -11.13
N VAL A 7 -2.99 1.22 -10.82
CA VAL A 7 -2.08 0.45 -11.65
C VAL A 7 -2.80 -0.80 -12.14
N TYR A 8 -3.09 -0.84 -13.44
CA TYR A 8 -3.66 -2.01 -14.11
C TYR A 8 -2.57 -2.73 -14.86
N TYR A 9 -2.34 -3.99 -14.50
CA TYR A 9 -1.25 -4.78 -15.04
C TYR A 9 -1.77 -5.98 -15.83
N TYR A 10 -1.44 -6.03 -17.13
CA TYR A 10 -1.89 -7.07 -18.05
C TYR A 10 -0.73 -7.58 -18.93
N THR A 11 0.01 -8.59 -18.45
CA THR A 11 1.00 -9.29 -19.29
C THR A 11 1.39 -10.65 -18.72
N ALA A 12 1.83 -11.52 -19.64
CA ALA A 12 2.32 -12.87 -19.39
C ALA A 12 3.71 -12.95 -18.76
N GLY A 13 4.43 -11.82 -18.68
CA GLY A 13 5.80 -11.78 -18.16
C GLY A 13 5.87 -11.92 -16.64
N ASN A 14 7.04 -12.34 -16.15
CA ASN A 14 7.39 -12.40 -14.72
C ASN A 14 7.69 -11.01 -14.16
N ASN A 15 6.69 -10.15 -14.24
CA ASN A 15 6.72 -8.75 -13.88
C ASN A 15 5.43 -8.42 -13.12
N GLY A 16 5.36 -7.24 -12.51
CA GLY A 16 4.26 -6.89 -11.63
C GLY A 16 3.94 -5.41 -11.56
N GLY A 17 3.03 -5.06 -10.67
CA GLY A 17 2.46 -3.71 -10.58
C GLY A 17 3.50 -2.64 -10.24
N VAL A 18 4.26 -2.87 -9.17
CA VAL A 18 5.37 -1.99 -8.77
C VAL A 18 6.63 -2.81 -8.58
N ASN A 19 7.71 -2.41 -9.26
CA ASN A 19 9.05 -2.93 -9.05
C ASN A 19 9.96 -1.79 -8.57
N TRP A 20 10.57 -1.96 -7.39
CA TRP A 20 11.55 -1.05 -6.85
C TRP A 20 12.92 -1.73 -6.73
N ASN A 21 13.92 -1.11 -7.36
CA ASN A 21 15.29 -1.60 -7.33
C ASN A 21 16.26 -0.40 -7.27
N ASN A 22 16.32 0.26 -6.11
CA ASN A 22 17.16 1.44 -5.92
C ASN A 22 17.62 1.56 -4.46
N THR A 23 18.93 1.73 -4.28
CA THR A 23 19.60 1.85 -2.97
C THR A 23 19.92 3.28 -2.56
N ASN A 24 19.78 4.25 -3.47
CA ASN A 24 20.16 5.64 -3.25
C ASN A 24 19.06 6.46 -2.59
N GLN A 25 17.79 6.05 -2.75
CA GLN A 25 16.63 6.79 -2.26
C GLN A 25 15.71 5.88 -1.45
N HIS A 26 15.09 6.46 -0.41
CA HIS A 26 14.01 5.79 0.28
C HIS A 26 12.78 5.75 -0.64
N PHE A 27 12.12 4.60 -0.70
CA PHE A 27 10.84 4.50 -1.40
C PHE A 27 9.69 4.85 -0.47
N SER A 28 8.60 5.28 -1.09
CA SER A 28 7.32 5.51 -0.44
C SER A 28 6.25 5.09 -1.44
N ILE A 29 5.64 3.95 -1.19
CA ILE A 29 4.61 3.31 -2.02
C ILE A 29 3.33 3.29 -1.20
N GLN A 30 2.43 4.26 -1.45
CA GLN A 30 1.28 4.48 -0.57
C GLN A 30 -0.04 4.64 -1.34
N ASN A 31 -1.14 4.10 -0.81
CA ASN A 31 -2.49 4.35 -1.34
C ASN A 31 -2.69 4.00 -2.83
N ASN A 32 -1.90 3.05 -3.34
CA ASN A 32 -2.05 2.60 -4.71
C ASN A 32 -3.06 1.45 -4.77
N PHE A 33 -3.94 1.50 -5.76
CA PHE A 33 -4.73 0.35 -6.17
C PHE A 33 -3.97 -0.38 -7.29
N ILE A 34 -3.57 -1.62 -7.04
CA ILE A 34 -2.80 -2.44 -7.96
C ILE A 34 -3.64 -3.65 -8.34
N ARG A 35 -4.05 -3.73 -9.60
CA ARG A 35 -4.85 -4.81 -10.15
C ARG A 35 -4.06 -5.57 -11.19
N LEU A 36 -3.99 -6.89 -11.02
CA LEU A 36 -3.37 -7.80 -11.97
C LEU A 36 -4.45 -8.62 -12.68
N ASP A 37 -4.50 -8.46 -14.00
CA ASP A 37 -5.59 -9.01 -14.83
C ASP A 37 -5.15 -10.15 -15.76
N TYR A 38 -3.85 -10.42 -15.86
CA TYR A 38 -3.37 -11.46 -16.77
C TYR A 38 -3.95 -12.85 -16.42
N PRO A 39 -4.70 -13.49 -17.33
CA PRO A 39 -5.43 -14.72 -17.05
C PRO A 39 -4.52 -15.95 -17.20
N GLY A 40 -3.49 -16.05 -16.37
CA GLY A 40 -2.60 -17.21 -16.37
C GLY A 40 -1.70 -17.31 -15.15
N ASN A 41 -0.92 -18.39 -15.12
CA ASN A 41 0.02 -18.73 -14.05
C ASN A 41 1.34 -17.96 -14.11
N ALA A 42 1.40 -16.86 -14.87
CA ALA A 42 2.58 -16.00 -14.90
C ALA A 42 2.95 -15.56 -13.48
N THR A 43 4.24 -15.55 -13.14
CA THR A 43 4.71 -15.25 -11.79
C THR A 43 4.71 -13.73 -11.55
N ASN A 44 3.53 -13.12 -11.61
CA ASN A 44 3.38 -11.70 -11.36
C ASN A 44 3.55 -11.39 -9.87
N PHE A 45 3.80 -10.12 -9.57
CA PHE A 45 3.87 -9.60 -8.21
C PHE A 45 3.09 -8.30 -8.06
N GLY A 46 2.54 -8.01 -6.88
CA GLY A 46 1.88 -6.74 -6.62
C GLY A 46 2.93 -5.64 -6.44
N ILE A 47 3.72 -5.76 -5.38
CA ILE A 47 4.88 -4.91 -5.10
C ILE A 47 6.11 -5.80 -4.89
N TYR A 48 7.16 -5.53 -5.66
CA TYR A 48 8.45 -6.24 -5.57
C TYR A 48 9.55 -5.24 -5.28
N VAL A 49 10.17 -5.34 -4.11
CA VAL A 49 11.33 -4.53 -3.75
C VAL A 49 12.54 -5.45 -3.74
N GLN A 50 13.42 -5.33 -4.73
CA GLN A 50 14.64 -6.14 -4.81
C GLN A 50 15.79 -5.52 -4.01
N ASN A 51 15.86 -4.19 -4.01
CA ASN A 51 16.84 -3.42 -3.27
C ASN A 51 16.18 -2.11 -2.81
N GLY A 52 16.28 -1.81 -1.52
CA GLY A 52 15.90 -0.53 -0.92
C GLY A 52 17.12 0.21 -0.39
N ARG A 53 16.95 1.48 -0.01
CA ARG A 53 18.01 2.24 0.65
C ARG A 53 18.40 1.57 1.95
N ASN A 54 19.67 1.15 2.03
CA ASN A 54 20.25 0.44 3.16
C ASN A 54 20.85 1.44 4.16
N SER A 55 19.98 2.10 4.92
CA SER A 55 20.38 3.11 5.90
C SER A 55 19.41 3.11 7.07
N ALA A 56 19.95 3.22 8.28
CA ALA A 56 19.16 3.45 9.49
C ALA A 56 18.70 4.92 9.62
N ALA A 57 19.23 5.82 8.79
CA ALA A 57 18.82 7.22 8.75
C ALA A 57 17.70 7.40 7.71
N GLY A 58 16.45 7.25 8.17
CA GLY A 58 15.24 7.33 7.36
C GLY A 58 14.56 5.98 7.16
N THR A 59 13.34 6.02 6.64
CA THR A 59 12.45 4.84 6.57
C THR A 59 11.88 4.71 5.16
N ASN A 60 11.94 3.50 4.61
CA ASN A 60 11.15 3.16 3.43
C ASN A 60 9.71 2.84 3.84
N VAL A 61 8.72 3.12 3.00
CA VAL A 61 7.30 3.01 3.38
C VAL A 61 6.50 2.24 2.33
N ILE A 62 5.72 1.25 2.76
CA ILE A 62 4.67 0.58 1.97
C ILE A 62 3.37 0.56 2.76
N ASN A 63 2.51 1.57 2.57
CA ASN A 63 1.31 1.72 3.39
C ASN A 63 0.04 1.80 2.55
N ASN A 64 -1.07 1.28 3.08
CA ASN A 64 -2.40 1.49 2.51
C ASN A 64 -2.52 1.11 1.01
N ASN A 65 -1.78 0.13 0.51
CA ASN A 65 -1.96 -0.32 -0.88
C ASN A 65 -3.04 -1.41 -0.93
N THR A 66 -3.90 -1.38 -1.96
CA THR A 66 -4.80 -2.48 -2.27
C THR A 66 -4.25 -3.25 -3.46
N ILE A 67 -3.95 -4.53 -3.29
CA ILE A 67 -3.47 -5.42 -4.35
C ILE A 67 -4.51 -6.51 -4.60
N ILE A 68 -4.95 -6.65 -5.85
CA ILE A 68 -5.89 -7.70 -6.23
C ILE A 68 -5.44 -8.49 -7.46
N LYS A 69 -5.71 -9.80 -7.43
CA LYS A 69 -5.72 -10.68 -8.59
C LYS A 69 -6.91 -11.62 -8.45
N GLN A 70 -7.95 -11.41 -9.26
CA GLN A 70 -9.21 -12.15 -9.14
C GLN A 70 -9.13 -13.57 -9.69
N THR A 71 -8.37 -13.74 -10.77
CA THR A 71 -8.27 -15.00 -11.50
C THR A 71 -6.84 -15.50 -11.43
N TYR A 72 -6.66 -16.77 -11.04
CA TYR A 72 -5.37 -17.41 -10.82
C TYR A 72 -4.56 -16.83 -9.65
N SER A 73 -3.50 -17.55 -9.28
CA SER A 73 -2.60 -17.10 -8.24
C SER A 73 -1.64 -16.02 -8.73
N ILE A 74 -1.28 -15.11 -7.83
CA ILE A 74 -0.12 -14.23 -7.94
C ILE A 74 1.08 -14.92 -7.28
N TYR A 75 2.31 -14.64 -7.72
CA TYR A 75 3.48 -15.25 -7.08
C TYR A 75 3.71 -14.61 -5.71
N TYR A 76 3.83 -13.28 -5.66
CA TYR A 76 3.88 -12.51 -4.42
C TYR A 76 2.89 -11.35 -4.41
N GLY A 77 2.16 -11.15 -3.31
CA GLY A 77 1.43 -9.90 -3.10
C GLY A 77 2.41 -8.74 -2.93
N ILE A 78 3.13 -8.75 -1.83
CA ILE A 78 4.27 -7.88 -1.53
C ILE A 78 5.46 -8.77 -1.20
N THR A 79 6.60 -8.53 -1.84
CA THR A 79 7.86 -9.14 -1.42
C THR A 79 8.97 -8.10 -1.38
N ILE A 80 9.79 -8.17 -0.34
CA ILE A 80 10.79 -7.17 -0.04
C ILE A 80 12.08 -7.84 0.38
N ASN A 81 13.13 -7.53 -0.37
CA ASN A 81 14.50 -7.88 -0.10
C ASN A 81 15.32 -6.60 0.03
N THR A 82 15.92 -6.38 1.18
CA THR A 82 16.69 -5.17 1.48
C THR A 82 18.02 -5.51 2.14
N GLY A 83 18.90 -4.51 2.32
CA GLY A 83 20.10 -4.69 3.12
C GLY A 83 19.79 -4.70 4.63
N ALA A 84 20.69 -5.28 5.43
CA ALA A 84 20.50 -5.48 6.87
C ALA A 84 20.31 -4.20 7.69
N SER A 85 20.75 -3.04 7.19
CA SER A 85 20.57 -1.73 7.83
C SER A 85 19.38 -0.96 7.28
N SER A 86 18.63 -1.51 6.31
CA SER A 86 17.43 -0.89 5.79
C SER A 86 16.32 -0.93 6.83
N VAL A 87 15.63 0.18 7.01
CA VAL A 87 14.42 0.28 7.83
C VAL A 87 13.23 0.44 6.89
N THR A 88 12.24 -0.43 7.01
CA THR A 88 11.04 -0.41 6.18
C THR A 88 9.79 -0.58 7.03
N GLU A 89 8.87 0.36 6.89
CA GLU A 89 7.54 0.33 7.47
C GLU A 89 6.55 -0.25 6.45
N ILE A 90 5.75 -1.22 6.87
CA ILE A 90 4.77 -1.91 6.03
C ILE A 90 3.48 -2.03 6.83
N MET A 91 2.50 -1.19 6.55
CA MET A 91 1.24 -1.25 7.29
C MET A 91 -0.01 -0.99 6.48
N ASN A 92 -1.15 -1.46 7.01
CA ASN A 92 -2.48 -1.16 6.48
C ASN A 92 -2.68 -1.59 5.03
N ASN A 93 -1.87 -2.49 4.48
CA ASN A 93 -2.07 -2.97 3.11
C ASN A 93 -3.19 -4.01 3.08
N LEU A 94 -3.93 -4.04 1.96
CA LEU A 94 -4.98 -5.03 1.69
C LEU A 94 -4.60 -5.83 0.45
N ILE A 95 -4.29 -7.12 0.62
CA ILE A 95 -3.87 -8.02 -0.46
C ILE A 95 -4.90 -9.13 -0.59
N VAL A 96 -5.70 -9.08 -1.65
CA VAL A 96 -6.75 -10.05 -1.95
C VAL A 96 -6.44 -10.81 -3.23
N ALA A 97 -5.80 -11.96 -3.07
CA ALA A 97 -5.43 -12.87 -4.17
C ALA A 97 -5.24 -14.31 -3.65
N SER A 98 -5.12 -15.26 -4.56
CA SER A 98 -4.48 -16.56 -4.26
C SER A 98 -2.97 -16.46 -4.49
N PHE A 99 -2.15 -17.18 -3.73
CA PHE A 99 -0.69 -17.05 -3.78
C PHE A 99 0.00 -18.37 -4.17
N TYR A 100 1.09 -18.27 -4.93
CA TYR A 100 2.02 -19.39 -5.15
C TYR A 100 3.24 -19.31 -4.22
N GLY A 101 3.88 -18.14 -4.14
CA GLY A 101 5.06 -17.91 -3.29
C GLY A 101 4.68 -17.39 -1.91
N GLY A 102 3.82 -16.37 -1.84
CA GLY A 102 3.31 -15.85 -0.57
C GLY A 102 2.59 -14.51 -0.68
N GLY A 103 1.90 -14.09 0.36
CA GLY A 103 1.13 -12.85 0.35
C GLY A 103 1.98 -11.62 0.70
N LEU A 104 2.60 -11.61 1.88
CA LEU A 104 3.56 -10.60 2.31
C LEU A 104 4.82 -11.31 2.83
N ILE A 105 5.89 -11.22 2.06
CA ILE A 105 7.15 -11.92 2.33
C ILE A 105 8.29 -10.91 2.47
N THR A 106 9.09 -11.03 3.52
CA THR A 106 10.30 -10.24 3.72
C THR A 106 11.54 -11.14 3.79
N SER A 107 12.72 -10.56 3.66
CA SER A 107 13.99 -11.24 3.90
C SER A 107 14.88 -10.45 4.84
N THR A 108 16.02 -9.94 4.37
CA THR A 108 17.00 -9.23 5.16
C THR A 108 16.59 -7.76 5.33
N GLY A 109 16.64 -7.24 6.55
CA GLY A 109 16.33 -5.85 6.87
C GLY A 109 15.73 -5.69 8.25
N ASN A 110 15.39 -4.46 8.61
CA ASN A 110 14.62 -4.14 9.81
C ASN A 110 13.23 -3.70 9.37
N TYR A 111 12.21 -4.41 9.83
CA TYR A 111 10.85 -4.20 9.40
C TYR A 111 9.92 -3.88 10.55
N ASP A 112 9.08 -2.88 10.34
CA ASP A 112 7.95 -2.52 11.20
C ASP A 112 6.67 -2.91 10.43
N ILE A 113 6.07 -4.05 10.77
CA ILE A 113 5.03 -4.71 9.96
C ILE A 113 3.76 -4.94 10.77
N HIS A 114 2.74 -4.13 10.51
CA HIS A 114 1.53 -4.10 11.34
C HIS A 114 0.26 -3.89 10.52
N TYR A 115 -0.85 -4.45 10.99
CA TYR A 115 -2.19 -4.20 10.44
C TYR A 115 -2.34 -4.48 8.94
N ASN A 116 -1.57 -5.43 8.38
CA ASN A 116 -1.73 -5.86 7.00
C ASN A 116 -2.77 -6.97 6.89
N TYR A 117 -3.66 -6.84 5.91
CA TYR A 117 -4.71 -7.81 5.62
C TYR A 117 -4.33 -8.57 4.35
N VAL A 118 -4.05 -9.86 4.48
CA VAL A 118 -3.56 -10.69 3.37
C VAL A 118 -4.36 -11.97 3.29
N SER A 119 -4.90 -12.31 2.11
CA SER A 119 -5.66 -13.55 1.91
C SER A 119 -4.94 -14.78 2.49
N ASN A 120 -5.68 -15.61 3.23
CA ASN A 120 -5.16 -16.80 3.92
C ASN A 120 -4.02 -16.53 4.92
N ALA A 121 -3.85 -15.28 5.38
CA ALA A 121 -2.78 -14.89 6.30
C ALA A 121 -1.39 -15.37 5.84
N SER A 122 -1.12 -15.28 4.53
CA SER A 122 0.13 -15.76 3.93
C SER A 122 1.29 -14.79 4.20
N PHE A 123 1.99 -15.01 5.32
CA PHE A 123 3.10 -14.18 5.80
C PHE A 123 4.40 -14.99 5.89
N GLY A 124 5.55 -14.34 5.73
CA GLY A 124 6.86 -14.98 5.89
C GLY A 124 8.02 -13.98 6.01
N GLY A 125 9.08 -14.37 6.71
CA GLY A 125 10.28 -13.54 6.88
C GLY A 125 10.24 -12.55 8.04
N PHE A 126 9.18 -12.56 8.84
CA PHE A 126 9.03 -11.77 10.07
C PHE A 126 8.16 -12.52 11.09
N THR A 127 8.24 -12.13 12.35
CA THR A 127 7.35 -12.64 13.39
C THR A 127 6.08 -11.79 13.41
N ASN A 128 4.92 -12.41 13.19
CA ASN A 128 3.66 -11.69 13.27
C ASN A 128 3.35 -11.31 14.72
N ASP A 129 3.05 -10.03 14.94
CA ASP A 129 2.68 -9.46 16.24
C ASP A 129 1.19 -9.67 16.61
N GLY A 130 0.43 -10.31 15.72
CA GLY A 130 -1.01 -10.55 15.86
C GLY A 130 -1.89 -9.51 15.19
N THR A 131 -1.32 -8.44 14.62
CA THR A 131 -2.08 -7.41 13.89
C THR A 131 -2.14 -7.69 12.39
N ASN A 132 -1.25 -8.52 11.85
CA ASN A 132 -1.32 -8.97 10.46
C ASN A 132 -2.22 -10.20 10.36
N VAL A 133 -3.32 -10.10 9.61
CA VAL A 133 -4.39 -11.11 9.62
C VAL A 133 -4.98 -11.33 8.23
N ALA A 134 -5.86 -12.31 8.11
CA ALA A 134 -6.65 -12.47 6.90
C ALA A 134 -7.83 -11.47 6.86
N PRO A 135 -8.16 -10.89 5.70
CA PRO A 135 -9.42 -10.18 5.51
C PRO A 135 -10.59 -11.17 5.67
N THR A 136 -11.63 -10.76 6.39
CA THR A 136 -12.86 -11.53 6.60
C THR A 136 -14.05 -10.69 6.16
N ASN A 137 -14.97 -11.29 5.41
CA ASN A 137 -16.13 -10.60 4.84
C ASN A 137 -15.77 -9.42 3.91
N THR A 138 -14.54 -9.37 3.40
CA THR A 138 -14.10 -8.28 2.51
C THR A 138 -14.56 -8.54 1.09
N THR A 139 -15.29 -7.59 0.52
CA THR A 139 -15.59 -7.52 -0.92
C THR A 139 -15.00 -6.23 -1.47
N ILE A 140 -14.32 -6.32 -2.61
CA ILE A 140 -13.63 -5.19 -3.23
C ILE A 140 -14.27 -4.91 -4.59
N ASN A 141 -14.57 -3.64 -4.87
CA ASN A 141 -14.87 -3.18 -6.22
C ASN A 141 -13.58 -3.22 -7.05
N THR A 142 -13.56 -4.10 -8.07
CA THR A 142 -12.33 -4.36 -8.82
C THR A 142 -11.99 -3.30 -9.85
N ALA A 143 -12.85 -2.30 -10.04
CA ALA A 143 -12.55 -1.14 -10.85
C ALA A 143 -11.74 -0.07 -10.11
N ASN A 144 -11.67 -0.10 -8.77
CA ASN A 144 -11.02 0.99 -8.03
C ASN A 144 -10.38 0.58 -6.69
N GLY A 145 -10.65 -0.62 -6.17
CA GLY A 145 -10.11 -1.10 -4.91
C GLY A 145 -10.94 -0.75 -3.68
N LEU A 146 -12.12 -0.13 -3.85
CA LEU A 146 -13.00 0.26 -2.74
C LEU A 146 -13.59 -0.98 -2.07
N ILE A 147 -13.56 -1.03 -0.74
CA ILE A 147 -14.25 -2.07 0.03
C ILE A 147 -15.75 -1.77 -0.01
N THR A 148 -16.55 -2.72 -0.49
CA THR A 148 -18.00 -2.53 -0.68
C THR A 148 -18.84 -3.17 0.42
N ASN A 149 -18.28 -4.10 1.21
CA ASN A 149 -18.98 -4.67 2.35
C ASN A 149 -18.70 -3.84 3.61
N ALA A 150 -19.72 -3.13 4.10
CA ALA A 150 -19.64 -2.31 5.31
C ALA A 150 -19.28 -3.10 6.59
N LEU A 151 -19.47 -4.42 6.60
CA LEU A 151 -19.12 -5.31 7.71
C LEU A 151 -17.72 -5.93 7.59
N SER A 152 -16.93 -5.50 6.61
CA SER A 152 -15.56 -5.99 6.43
C SER A 152 -14.68 -5.59 7.62
N ASN A 153 -13.88 -6.52 8.14
CA ASN A 153 -12.90 -6.23 9.20
C ASN A 153 -11.76 -5.31 8.73
N THR A 154 -11.65 -5.07 7.43
CA THR A 154 -10.67 -4.15 6.84
C THR A 154 -11.12 -2.68 6.95
N ILE A 155 -12.40 -2.42 7.19
CA ILE A 155 -12.91 -1.07 7.48
C ILE A 155 -12.64 -0.76 8.95
N ASN A 156 -12.01 0.38 9.25
CA ASN A 156 -11.45 0.73 10.56
C ASN A 156 -10.49 -0.34 11.11
N GLY A 157 -9.91 -1.15 10.23
CA GLY A 157 -9.08 -2.31 10.58
C GLY A 157 -7.58 -2.02 10.66
N GLY A 158 -7.14 -0.87 10.15
CA GLY A 158 -5.74 -0.45 10.09
C GLY A 158 -5.19 0.01 11.45
N THR A 159 -4.04 0.67 11.47
CA THR A 159 -3.43 1.18 12.69
C THR A 159 -4.36 2.16 13.44
N PRO A 160 -4.46 2.09 14.78
CA PRO A 160 -5.21 3.06 15.59
C PRO A 160 -4.49 4.40 15.75
N ASP A 161 -3.27 4.53 15.22
CA ASP A 161 -2.50 5.76 15.29
C ASP A 161 -3.17 6.87 14.46
N SER A 162 -3.47 7.99 15.12
CA SER A 162 -4.11 9.16 14.52
C SER A 162 -3.33 9.78 13.35
N ALA A 163 -2.03 9.48 13.23
CA ALA A 163 -1.22 9.88 12.07
C ALA A 163 -1.71 9.25 10.75
N TYR A 164 -2.50 8.19 10.84
CA TYR A 164 -3.02 7.44 9.70
C TYR A 164 -4.55 7.47 9.63
N SER A 165 -5.23 8.27 10.46
CA SER A 165 -6.69 8.39 10.41
C SER A 165 -7.20 8.71 9.00
N ASP A 166 -8.37 8.16 8.69
CA ASP A 166 -9.08 8.43 7.44
C ASP A 166 -9.51 9.90 7.38
N ILE A 167 -9.90 10.36 6.19
CA ILE A 167 -10.33 11.75 5.98
C ILE A 167 -11.61 12.12 6.76
N ASN A 168 -12.42 11.12 7.11
CA ASN A 168 -13.60 11.27 7.97
C ASN A 168 -13.26 11.16 9.48
N LEU A 169 -11.96 11.15 9.82
CA LEU A 169 -11.41 11.05 11.17
C LEU A 169 -11.69 9.72 11.89
N THR A 170 -12.11 8.68 11.16
CA THR A 170 -12.21 7.34 11.72
C THR A 170 -10.84 6.66 11.76
N ARG A 171 -10.78 5.49 12.40
CA ARG A 171 -9.56 4.68 12.41
C ARG A 171 -9.27 4.24 10.98
N ASN A 172 -7.99 4.21 10.62
CA ASN A 172 -7.57 3.92 9.25
C ASN A 172 -8.22 2.65 8.66
N ASP A 173 -8.73 2.74 7.43
CA ASP A 173 -9.11 1.58 6.63
C ASP A 173 -7.87 0.87 6.04
N ALA A 174 -7.89 -0.46 5.95
CA ALA A 174 -6.86 -1.19 5.22
C ALA A 174 -7.08 -1.05 3.70
N GLY A 175 -6.00 -0.75 2.97
CA GLY A 175 -6.02 -0.57 1.52
C GLY A 175 -6.08 0.89 1.06
N CYS A 176 -6.26 1.08 -0.25
CA CYS A 176 -6.03 2.34 -0.96
C CYS A 176 -6.98 3.49 -0.62
N TYR A 177 -8.09 3.20 0.06
CA TYR A 177 -9.05 4.18 0.54
C TYR A 177 -8.83 4.63 1.99
N GLY A 178 -7.87 4.01 2.70
CA GLY A 178 -7.55 4.43 4.07
C GLY A 178 -6.58 5.59 4.14
N GLY A 179 -6.66 6.36 5.23
CA GLY A 179 -5.72 7.40 5.60
C GLY A 179 -5.82 8.66 4.75
N SER A 180 -4.96 9.62 5.06
CA SER A 180 -4.97 10.95 4.45
C SER A 180 -4.65 10.99 2.95
N TYR A 181 -4.07 9.91 2.42
CA TYR A 181 -3.81 9.76 0.97
C TYR A 181 -4.83 8.85 0.27
N THR A 182 -6.05 8.73 0.80
CA THR A 182 -7.14 7.98 0.18
C THR A 182 -7.29 8.27 -1.32
N GLN A 183 -7.65 7.24 -2.10
CA GLN A 183 -7.96 7.32 -3.53
C GLN A 183 -9.01 8.39 -3.86
N ASP A 184 -9.91 8.73 -2.94
CA ASP A 184 -10.91 9.79 -3.13
C ASP A 184 -10.29 11.18 -3.35
N ASN A 185 -9.06 11.40 -2.87
CA ASN A 185 -8.34 12.65 -3.12
C ASN A 185 -7.79 12.77 -4.55
N PHE A 186 -7.68 11.63 -5.27
CA PHE A 186 -7.03 11.56 -6.58
C PHE A 186 -8.01 11.25 -7.73
N PHE A 187 -9.17 10.65 -7.42
CA PHE A 187 -10.12 10.17 -8.43
C PHE A 187 -11.59 10.44 -8.05
N PRO A 188 -12.51 10.54 -9.03
CA PRO A 188 -12.25 10.45 -10.47
C PRO A 188 -11.50 11.67 -11.00
N ILE A 189 -10.67 11.45 -12.02
CA ILE A 189 -10.12 12.57 -12.79
C ILE A 189 -11.21 12.97 -13.79
N THR A 190 -12.03 13.97 -13.47
CA THR A 190 -13.01 14.46 -14.45
C THR A 190 -12.37 15.51 -15.37
N GLY A 191 -12.83 15.56 -16.62
CA GLY A 191 -12.39 16.54 -17.62
C GLY A 191 -12.81 17.97 -17.31
N ASN A 192 -13.73 18.14 -16.34
CA ASN A 192 -14.28 19.42 -15.92
C ASN A 192 -13.77 19.83 -14.52
N ASP A 193 -12.68 19.26 -14.00
CA ASP A 193 -12.06 19.72 -12.75
C ASP A 193 -10.85 20.58 -13.09
N TRP A 194 -11.02 21.91 -13.00
CA TRP A 194 -10.13 22.90 -13.63
C TRP A 194 -8.87 23.23 -12.82
N ALA A 195 -8.87 23.09 -11.50
CA ALA A 195 -7.65 23.23 -10.69
C ALA A 195 -7.65 22.19 -9.57
N ARG A 196 -6.53 21.50 -9.35
CA ARG A 196 -6.42 20.44 -8.32
C ARG A 196 -5.10 20.52 -7.57
N VAL A 197 -5.17 20.29 -6.25
CA VAL A 197 -4.00 19.98 -5.44
C VAL A 197 -3.76 18.47 -5.53
N ILE A 198 -2.66 18.08 -6.18
CA ILE A 198 -2.35 16.68 -6.47
C ILE A 198 -1.60 16.04 -5.29
N LEU A 199 -0.79 16.82 -4.57
CA LEU A 199 -0.06 16.31 -3.42
C LEU A 199 0.12 17.39 -2.37
N VAL A 200 -0.30 17.08 -1.14
CA VAL A 200 0.04 17.85 0.06
C VAL A 200 1.07 17.06 0.87
N THR A 201 2.19 17.70 1.15
CA THR A 201 3.21 17.24 2.09
C THR A 201 3.09 18.08 3.35
N ALA A 202 2.63 17.45 4.42
CA ALA A 202 2.51 18.06 5.74
C ALA A 202 2.94 17.03 6.80
N PRO A 203 3.37 17.47 7.99
CA PRO A 203 3.56 16.58 9.13
C PRO A 203 2.27 15.83 9.45
N ARG A 204 2.34 14.51 9.62
CA ARG A 204 1.19 13.69 10.09
C ARG A 204 0.83 13.94 11.55
N ARG A 205 1.75 14.56 12.30
CA ARG A 205 1.58 14.98 13.69
C ARG A 205 2.20 16.35 13.86
N VAL A 206 1.57 17.17 14.68
CA VAL A 206 2.07 18.49 15.06
C VAL A 206 2.17 18.55 16.57
N MET A 207 3.33 18.96 17.06
CA MET A 207 3.53 19.22 18.49
C MET A 207 2.79 20.52 18.84
N VAL A 208 2.26 20.60 20.07
CA VAL A 208 1.73 21.86 20.59
C VAL A 208 2.84 22.90 20.55
N ASN A 209 2.55 24.07 19.98
CA ASN A 209 3.50 25.17 19.72
C ASN A 209 4.61 24.87 18.69
N GLY A 210 4.49 23.79 17.91
CA GLY A 210 5.39 23.51 16.79
C GLY A 210 4.98 24.25 15.51
N THR A 211 5.96 24.67 14.72
CA THR A 211 5.71 25.22 13.38
C THR A 211 5.19 24.12 12.45
N ILE A 212 4.08 24.39 11.78
CA ILE A 212 3.51 23.49 10.77
C ILE A 212 4.03 23.91 9.39
N ASN A 213 4.84 23.07 8.78
CA ASN A 213 5.33 23.29 7.41
C ASN A 213 4.46 22.50 6.44
N VAL A 214 3.67 23.18 5.62
CA VAL A 214 2.82 22.55 4.59
C VAL A 214 3.34 22.95 3.22
N LYS A 215 3.52 21.97 2.34
CA LYS A 215 3.80 22.18 0.92
C LYS A 215 2.74 21.48 0.09
N ALA A 216 2.21 22.16 -0.92
CA ALA A 216 1.27 21.60 -1.86
C ALA A 216 1.79 21.75 -3.29
N ILE A 217 1.51 20.77 -4.15
CA ILE A 217 1.69 20.87 -5.59
C ILE A 217 0.30 20.74 -6.20
N GLY A 218 -0.05 21.69 -7.06
CA GLY A 218 -1.29 21.68 -7.81
C GLY A 218 -1.06 21.89 -9.30
N TYR A 219 -2.10 21.60 -10.07
CA TYR A 219 -2.18 21.84 -11.49
C TYR A 219 -3.47 22.59 -11.79
N ASP A 220 -3.36 23.63 -12.61
CA ASP A 220 -4.44 24.45 -13.16
C ASP A 220 -4.17 24.61 -14.66
N LYS A 221 -5.21 24.67 -15.49
CA LYS A 221 -5.10 24.61 -16.97
C LYS A 221 -5.11 25.97 -17.63
#